data_AF-A0A1B8HT40-F1
#
_entry.id   AF-A0A1B8HT40-F1
#
_cell.length_a   1.000
_cell.length_b   1.000
_cell.length_c   1.000
_cell.angle_alpha   90.00
_cell.angle_beta   90.00
_cell.angle_gamma   90.00
#
_symmetry.space_group_name_H-M   'P 1'
#
loop_
_entity.id
_entity.type
_entity.pdbx_description
1 polymer ?
#
loop_
_entity_poly.entity_id
_entity_poly.type
_entity_poly.pdbx_seq_one_letter_code
_entity_poly.pdbx_strand_id
1 'polypeptide(L)' 'MEPTDFEKWCAGELGYEPEHVVMMRKSFQNVEYGYTVGWIEYRYRAYIAGVTSMLPYKTPAKGVSNELD' A
#
# COMPACT_ATOMS: atom_id res chain seq x y z
N MET A 1 -17.11 -4.93 -3.72
CA MET A 1 -16.43 -3.82 -3.00
C MET A 1 -15.22 -3.47 -3.84
N GLU A 2 -15.03 -2.19 -4.18
CA GLU A 2 -13.91 -1.80 -5.06
C GLU A 2 -12.54 -2.12 -4.43
N PRO A 3 -11.60 -2.72 -5.19
CA PRO A 3 -10.22 -2.89 -4.76
C PRO A 3 -9.49 -1.54 -4.65
N THR A 4 -8.75 -1.38 -3.55
CA THR A 4 -7.82 -0.28 -3.28
C THR A 4 -6.54 -0.40 -4.10
N ASP A 5 -5.76 0.68 -4.17
CA ASP A 5 -4.47 0.69 -4.87
C ASP A 5 -3.48 -0.33 -4.28
N PHE A 6 -3.49 -0.49 -2.96
CA PHE A 6 -2.70 -1.54 -2.30
C PHE A 6 -3.09 -2.93 -2.81
N GLU A 7 -4.38 -3.22 -2.95
CA GLU A 7 -4.83 -4.57 -3.33
C GLU A 7 -4.55 -4.85 -4.79
N LYS A 8 -4.70 -3.86 -5.67
CA LYS A 8 -4.32 -3.99 -7.07
C LYS A 8 -2.82 -4.26 -7.21
N TRP A 9 -1.99 -3.52 -6.47
CA TRP A 9 -0.55 -3.75 -6.42
C TRP A 9 -0.21 -5.14 -5.86
N CYS A 10 -0.75 -5.48 -4.69
CA CYS A 10 -0.47 -6.75 -4.02
C CYS A 10 -0.93 -7.95 -4.86
N ALA A 11 -2.07 -7.83 -5.55
CA ALA A 11 -2.58 -8.85 -6.45
C ALA A 11 -1.63 -9.07 -7.64
N GLY A 12 -1.13 -7.99 -8.25
CA GLY A 12 -0.12 -8.05 -9.31
C GLY A 12 1.18 -8.73 -8.86
N GLU A 13 1.70 -8.40 -7.68
CA GLU A 13 2.91 -9.00 -7.11
C GLU A 13 2.78 -10.51 -6.84
N LEU A 14 1.55 -11.00 -6.67
CA LEU A 14 1.26 -12.38 -6.28
C LEU A 14 0.66 -13.21 -7.41
N GLY A 15 0.33 -12.60 -8.54
CA GLY A 15 -0.38 -13.25 -9.63
C GLY A 15 -1.81 -13.65 -9.26
N TYR A 16 -2.47 -12.89 -8.38
CA TYR A 16 -3.88 -13.07 -8.05
C TYR A 16 -4.73 -11.99 -8.73
N GLU A 17 -6.04 -12.26 -8.82
CA GLU A 17 -7.00 -11.21 -9.14
C GLU A 17 -7.22 -10.30 -7.91
N PRO A 18 -7.37 -8.97 -8.09
CA PRO A 18 -7.59 -8.02 -7.00
C PRO A 18 -8.74 -8.41 -6.05
N GLU A 19 -9.81 -9.02 -6.59
CA GLU A 19 -10.98 -9.47 -5.84
C GLU A 19 -10.62 -10.53 -4.79
N HIS A 20 -9.63 -11.39 -5.06
CA HIS A 20 -9.16 -12.38 -4.10
C HIS A 20 -8.52 -11.71 -2.87
N VAL A 21 -7.79 -10.61 -3.07
CA VAL A 21 -7.18 -9.85 -1.97
C VAL A 21 -8.26 -9.09 -1.18
N VAL A 22 -9.26 -8.54 -1.87
CA VAL A 22 -10.42 -7.88 -1.24
C VAL A 22 -11.20 -8.84 -0.32
N MET A 23 -11.38 -10.09 -0.72
CA MET A 23 -12.03 -11.11 0.10
C MET A 23 -11.31 -11.40 1.42
N MET A 24 -10.01 -11.09 1.50
CA MET A 24 -9.18 -11.33 2.69
C MET A 24 -9.16 -10.11 3.63
N ARG A 25 -9.92 -9.04 3.36
CA ARG A 25 -10.09 -7.93 4.29
C ARG A 25 -10.66 -8.44 5.62
N LYS A 26 -10.09 -7.98 6.74
CA LYS A 26 -10.67 -8.22 8.07
C LYS A 26 -12.00 -7.46 8.15
N SER A 27 -13.10 -8.19 8.21
CA SER A 27 -14.41 -7.61 8.52
C SER A 27 -14.57 -7.56 10.04
N PHE A 28 -14.15 -6.49 10.70
CA PHE A 28 -14.51 -6.32 12.11
C PHE A 28 -15.00 -4.90 12.40
N GLN A 29 -16.06 -4.86 13.20
CA GLN A 29 -16.88 -3.72 13.61
C GLN A 29 -16.11 -2.59 14.32
N ASN A 30 -14.79 -2.73 14.47
CA ASN A 30 -13.92 -1.79 15.16
C ASN A 30 -12.74 -1.44 14.25
N VAL A 31 -12.89 -0.37 13.46
CA VAL A 31 -11.92 0.67 12.99
C VAL A 31 -10.49 0.29 12.52
N GLU A 32 -9.98 -0.92 12.73
CA GLU A 32 -8.69 -1.36 12.21
C GLU A 32 -8.84 -2.00 10.82
N TYR A 33 -8.41 -1.26 9.80
CA TYR A 33 -8.25 -1.79 8.45
C TYR A 33 -7.06 -2.77 8.42
N GLY A 34 -7.30 -4.00 7.96
CA GLY A 34 -6.26 -5.03 7.86
C GLY A 34 -6.72 -6.26 7.08
N TYR A 35 -5.89 -7.30 7.03
CA TYR A 35 -6.13 -8.52 6.25
C TYR A 35 -6.00 -9.78 7.10
N THR A 36 -6.85 -10.78 6.86
CA THR A 36 -6.90 -12.05 7.61
C THR A 36 -5.67 -12.91 7.36
N VAL A 37 -5.05 -12.75 6.19
CA VAL A 37 -3.88 -13.50 5.77
C VAL A 37 -2.62 -12.73 6.15
N GLY A 38 -1.79 -13.34 7.01
CA GLY A 38 -0.64 -12.66 7.63
C GLY A 38 0.39 -12.08 6.65
N TRP A 39 0.63 -12.72 5.50
CA TRP A 39 1.55 -12.21 4.48
C TRP A 39 0.97 -11.04 3.67
N ILE A 40 -0.36 -10.88 3.60
CA ILE A 40 -1.00 -9.67 3.06
C ILE A 40 -0.93 -8.58 4.11
N GLU A 41 -1.22 -8.91 5.36
CA GLU A 41 -1.16 -7.96 6.47
C GLU A 41 0.23 -7.34 6.61
N TYR A 42 1.30 -8.13 6.48
CA TYR A 42 2.67 -7.62 6.49
C TYR A 42 2.93 -6.63 5.34
N ARG A 43 2.55 -6.97 4.11
CA ARG A 43 2.69 -6.10 2.94
C ARG A 43 1.85 -4.83 3.08
N TYR A 44 0.64 -4.94 3.63
CA TYR A 44 -0.24 -3.80 3.88
C TYR A 44 0.37 -2.83 4.89
N ARG A 45 0.91 -3.34 6.00
CA ARG A 45 1.60 -2.50 7.00
C ARG A 45 2.84 -1.81 6.40
N ALA A 46 3.62 -2.53 5.59
CA ALA A 46 4.77 -1.95 4.90
C ALA A 46 4.35 -0.88 3.87
N TYR A 47 3.29 -1.13 3.10
CA TYR A 47 2.72 -0.18 2.15
C TYR A 47 2.22 1.08 2.85
N ILE A 48 1.44 0.93 3.92
CA ILE A 48 0.95 2.07 4.72
C ILE A 48 2.12 2.82 5.35
N ALA A 49 3.10 2.14 5.94
CA ALA A 49 4.29 2.79 6.48
C ALA A 49 5.07 3.58 5.40
N GLY A 50 5.15 3.04 4.18
CA GLY A 50 5.74 3.73 3.03
C GLY A 50 4.92 4.95 2.59
N VAL A 51 3.61 4.82 2.46
CA VAL A 51 2.69 5.92 2.11
C VAL A 51 2.68 7.00 3.19
N THR A 52 2.63 6.61 4.47
CA THR A 52 2.75 7.51 5.61
C THR A 52 4.12 8.15 5.67
N SER A 53 5.20 7.46 5.30
CA SER A 53 6.54 8.05 5.17
C SER A 53 6.64 9.02 3.98
N MET A 54 5.77 8.91 2.98
CA MET A 54 5.70 9.82 1.83
C MET A 54 4.91 11.13 2.13
N LEU A 55 4.42 11.33 3.36
CA LEU A 55 3.80 12.58 3.83
C LEU A 55 4.29 12.93 5.25
N PRO A 56 4.85 14.11 5.58
CA PRO A 56 5.43 15.19 4.81
C PRO A 56 6.90 15.41 5.22
N TYR A 57 7.85 14.89 4.45
CA TYR A 57 8.75 15.82 3.79
C TYR A 57 8.27 15.89 2.35
N LYS A 58 7.39 16.86 2.10
CA LYS A 58 7.15 17.37 0.76
C LYS A 58 8.45 18.05 0.31
N THR A 59 9.45 17.26 -0.06
CA THR A 59 10.58 17.68 -0.87
C THR A 59 10.56 16.73 -2.06
N PRO A 60 10.32 17.22 -3.28
CA PRO A 60 10.33 16.36 -4.44
C PRO A 60 11.74 15.76 -4.58
N ALA A 61 11.88 14.45 -4.38
CA ALA A 61 13.11 13.74 -4.66
C ALA A 61 13.22 13.49 -6.17
N LYS A 62 13.56 14.55 -6.93
CA LYS A 62 14.48 14.55 -8.09
C LYS A 62 14.33 15.84 -8.89
N GLY A 63 15.36 16.66 -8.77
CA GLY A 63 15.61 17.86 -9.57
C GLY A 63 16.90 18.53 -9.11
N VAL A 64 17.95 17.76 -8.80
CA VAL A 64 19.31 18.31 -8.81
C VAL A 64 19.63 18.52 -10.29
N SER A 65 19.23 19.68 -10.82
CA SER A 65 19.95 20.26 -11.94
C SER A 65 21.30 20.66 -11.38
N ASN A 66 22.29 19.86 -11.72
CA ASN A 66 23.69 20.13 -11.43
C ASN A 66 24.14 21.19 -12.44
N GLU A 67 23.97 22.47 -12.11
CA GLU A 67 24.60 23.57 -12.85
C GLU A 67 25.30 24.45 -11.81
N LEU A 68 26.54 24.03 -11.52
CA LEU A 68 27.59 24.91 -11.02
C LEU A 68 28.08 25.72 -12.22
N ASP A 69 28.07 27.04 -12.04
CA ASP A 69 28.56 28.14 -12.91
C ASP A 69 27.67 28.55 -14.10
#